data_AF-A0A5Q4ZW01-F1
#
_entry.id   AF-A0A5Q4ZW01-F1
#
_cell.length_a   1.000
_cell.length_b   1.000
_cell.length_c   1.000
_cell.angle_alpha   90.00
_cell.angle_beta   90.00
_cell.angle_gamma   90.00
#
_symmetry.space_group_name_H-M   'P 1'
#
loop_
_entity.id
_entity.type
_entity.pdbx_description
1 polymer ?
#
loop_
_entity_poly.entity_id
_entity_poly.type
_entity_poly.pdbx_seq_one_letter_code
_entity_poly.pdbx_strand_id
1 'polypeptide(L)'
;MSDHAAKSVRSPEAIDRDFAELIASGLPGTVARDKFERLWDEANAIAAEIVLTPQGQKYLSLLKRMHQTFESRYPARRPANGFVIRT
;
A
#
# COMPACT_ATOMS: atom_id res chain seq x y z
N MET A 1 -29.11 -20.63 -6.34
CA MET A 1 -28.59 -19.57 -7.21
C MET A 1 -28.54 -18.30 -6.39
N SER A 2 -27.35 -17.87 -6.00
CA SER A 2 -27.14 -16.62 -5.26
C SER A 2 -25.95 -15.92 -5.88
N ASP A 3 -26.26 -14.85 -6.62
CA ASP A 3 -25.34 -13.89 -7.21
C ASP A 3 -24.10 -13.69 -6.34
N HIS A 4 -22.99 -14.31 -6.72
CA HIS A 4 -21.69 -13.73 -6.41
C HIS A 4 -21.62 -12.48 -7.25
N ALA A 5 -22.11 -11.36 -6.72
CA ALA A 5 -21.83 -10.04 -7.25
C ALA A 5 -20.34 -10.02 -7.55
N ALA A 6 -19.97 -10.12 -8.82
CA ALA A 6 -18.60 -10.13 -9.25
C ALA A 6 -18.02 -8.84 -8.70
N LYS A 7 -17.24 -8.93 -7.61
CA LYS A 7 -16.50 -7.80 -7.07
C LYS A 7 -15.71 -7.28 -8.25
N SER A 8 -16.14 -6.14 -8.79
CA SER A 8 -15.46 -5.54 -9.94
C SER A 8 -14.02 -5.31 -9.48
N VAL A 9 -13.10 -6.13 -9.99
CA VAL A 9 -11.69 -6.06 -9.64
C VAL A 9 -11.23 -4.65 -9.98
N ARG A 10 -10.85 -3.87 -8.95
CA ARG A 10 -10.50 -2.46 -9.14
C ARG A 10 -9.23 -2.37 -9.95
N SER A 11 -9.18 -1.47 -10.93
CA SER A 11 -8.00 -1.31 -11.77
C SER A 11 -6.81 -0.76 -10.96
N PRO A 12 -5.56 -0.98 -11.40
CA PRO A 12 -4.39 -0.40 -10.75
C PRO A 12 -4.49 1.12 -10.57
N GLU A 13 -5.07 1.82 -11.54
CA GLU A 13 -5.20 3.28 -11.55
C GLU A 13 -6.19 3.78 -10.49
N ALA A 14 -7.21 2.99 -10.14
CA ALA A 14 -8.15 3.32 -9.06
C ALA A 14 -7.47 3.19 -7.70
N ILE A 15 -6.70 2.12 -7.49
CA ILE A 15 -5.94 1.91 -6.24
C ILE A 15 -4.86 2.98 -6.08
N ASP A 16 -4.14 3.34 -7.16
CA ASP A 16 -3.11 4.38 -7.14
C ASP A 16 -3.68 5.75 -6.77
N ARG A 17 -4.90 6.07 -7.22
CA ARG A 17 -5.59 7.30 -6.85
C ARG A 17 -5.89 7.36 -5.36
N ASP A 18 -6.49 6.32 -4.81
CA ASP A 18 -6.78 6.27 -3.37
C ASP A 18 -5.49 6.34 -2.54
N PHE A 19 -4.41 5.72 -3.02
CA PHE A 19 -3.11 5.81 -2.39
C PHE A 19 -2.54 7.24 -2.45
N ALA A 20 -2.66 7.93 -3.58
CA ALA A 20 -2.24 9.33 -3.69
C ALA A 20 -3.03 10.24 -2.73
N GLU A 21 -4.34 10.03 -2.61
CA GLU A 21 -5.19 10.73 -1.64
C GLU A 21 -4.77 10.44 -0.20
N LEU A 22 -4.46 9.17 0.13
CA LEU A 22 -3.93 8.79 1.43
C LEU A 22 -2.63 9.55 1.75
N ILE A 23 -1.67 9.60 0.81
CA ILE A 23 -0.40 10.32 1.02
C ILE A 23 -0.63 11.82 1.18
N ALA A 24 -1.53 12.42 0.38
CA ALA A 24 -1.86 13.84 0.42
C ALA A 24 -2.59 14.24 1.71
N SER A 25 -3.38 13.34 2.31
CA SER A 25 -4.16 13.62 3.52
C SER A 25 -3.33 13.96 4.75
N GLY A 26 -2.03 13.59 4.77
CA GLY A 26 -1.13 13.91 5.88
C GLY A 26 -1.52 13.31 7.23
N LEU A 27 -2.28 12.20 7.22
CA LEU A 27 -2.73 11.51 8.43
C LEU A 27 -1.58 11.12 9.37
N PRO A 28 -1.84 10.93 10.67
CA PRO A 28 -0.87 10.36 11.60
C PRO A 28 -0.37 9.00 11.10
N GLY A 29 0.93 8.72 11.28
CA GLY A 29 1.57 7.55 10.67
C GLY A 29 0.93 6.20 11.01
N THR A 30 0.36 6.04 12.21
CA THR A 30 -0.39 4.82 12.59
C THR A 30 -1.66 4.66 11.76
N VAL A 31 -2.48 5.72 11.66
CA VAL A 31 -3.71 5.72 10.86
C VAL A 31 -3.41 5.57 9.37
N ALA A 32 -2.33 6.22 8.90
CA ALA A 32 -1.88 6.09 7.52
C ALA A 32 -1.42 4.66 7.21
N ARG A 33 -0.74 3.98 8.15
CA ARG A 33 -0.29 2.59 8.01
C ARG A 33 -1.47 1.64 7.86
N ASP A 34 -2.49 1.73 8.74
CA ASP A 34 -3.68 0.88 8.66
C ASP A 34 -4.40 1.00 7.30
N LYS A 35 -4.49 2.22 6.77
CA LYS A 35 -5.12 2.48 5.46
C LYS A 35 -4.25 1.98 4.30
N PHE A 36 -2.94 2.18 4.40
CA PHE A 36 -1.98 1.68 3.41
C PHE A 36 -2.03 0.16 3.32
N GLU A 37 -2.05 -0.55 4.45
CA GLU A 37 -2.11 -2.02 4.50
C GLU A 37 -3.35 -2.57 3.78
N ARG A 38 -4.51 -1.91 3.92
CA ARG A 38 -5.72 -2.32 3.20
C ARG A 38 -5.58 -2.19 1.67
N LEU A 39 -5.00 -1.08 1.20
CA LEU A 39 -4.77 -0.88 -0.23
C LEU A 39 -3.69 -1.84 -0.76
N TRP A 40 -2.68 -2.10 0.06
CA TRP A 40 -1.62 -3.07 -0.21
C TRP A 40 -2.20 -4.47 -0.39
N ASP A 41 -2.99 -4.94 0.58
CA ASP A 41 -3.58 -6.27 0.56
C ASP A 41 -4.54 -6.45 -0.63
N GLU A 42 -5.33 -5.42 -0.94
CA GLU A 42 -6.21 -5.44 -2.12
C GLU A 42 -5.40 -5.60 -3.42
N ALA A 43 -4.40 -4.75 -3.65
CA ALA A 43 -3.56 -4.82 -4.84
C ALA A 43 -2.76 -6.12 -4.91
N ASN A 44 -2.28 -6.61 -3.77
CA ASN A 44 -1.50 -7.84 -3.69
C ASN A 44 -2.35 -9.09 -3.95
N ALA A 45 -3.58 -9.14 -3.44
CA ALA A 45 -4.52 -10.22 -3.72
C ALA A 45 -4.82 -10.30 -5.22
N ILE A 46 -5.11 -9.16 -5.86
CA ILE A 46 -5.34 -9.10 -7.30
C ILE A 46 -4.07 -9.53 -8.05
N ALA A 47 -2.91 -8.97 -7.69
CA ALA A 47 -1.64 -9.30 -8.34
C ALA A 47 -1.34 -10.80 -8.28
N ALA A 48 -1.61 -11.45 -7.15
CA ALA A 48 -1.39 -12.89 -6.96
C ALA A 48 -2.24 -13.74 -7.92
N GLU A 49 -3.51 -13.36 -8.14
CA GLU A 49 -4.41 -14.09 -9.04
C GLU A 49 -3.98 -14.01 -10.52
N ILE A 50 -3.38 -12.88 -10.93
CA ILE A 50 -3.07 -12.62 -12.34
C ILE A 50 -1.57 -12.39 -12.61
N VAL A 51 -0.70 -12.87 -11.73
CA VAL A 51 0.75 -12.54 -11.70
C VAL A 51 1.48 -12.86 -13.01
N LEU A 52 1.04 -13.89 -13.73
CA LEU A 52 1.63 -14.34 -15.00
C LEU A 52 1.12 -13.57 -16.22
N THR A 53 0.30 -12.54 -16.02
CA THR A 53 -0.27 -11.72 -17.09
C THR A 53 0.42 -10.36 -17.17
N PRO A 54 0.37 -9.67 -18.33
CA PRO A 54 0.81 -8.29 -18.45
C PRO A 54 0.10 -7.34 -17.47
N GLN A 55 -1.16 -7.65 -17.12
CA GLN A 55 -1.92 -6.88 -16.16
C GLN A 55 -1.42 -7.09 -14.73
N GLY A 56 -1.00 -8.31 -14.36
CA GLY A 56 -0.35 -8.59 -13.08
C GLY A 56 0.93 -7.77 -12.88
N GLN A 57 1.72 -7.60 -13.94
CA GLN A 57 2.94 -6.77 -13.90
C GLN A 57 2.66 -5.29 -13.56
N LYS A 58 1.48 -4.76 -13.94
CA LYS A 58 1.08 -3.41 -13.55
C LYS A 58 0.81 -3.31 -12.05
N TYR A 59 0.14 -4.30 -11.45
CA TYR A 59 -0.08 -4.33 -10.00
C TYR A 59 1.22 -4.50 -9.22
N LEU A 60 2.15 -5.35 -9.67
CA LEU A 60 3.48 -5.47 -9.04
C LEU A 60 4.25 -4.15 -9.08
N SER A 61 4.18 -3.44 -10.21
CA SER A 61 4.80 -2.11 -10.34
C SER A 61 4.16 -1.08 -9.42
N LEU A 62 2.83 -1.13 -9.27
CA LEU A 62 2.08 -0.29 -8.35
C LEU A 62 2.47 -0.57 -6.89
N LEU A 63 2.46 -1.84 -6.46
CA LEU A 63 2.88 -2.25 -5.12
C LEU A 63 4.28 -1.73 -4.79
N LYS A 64 5.24 -1.90 -5.70
CA LYS A 64 6.59 -1.38 -5.51
C LYS A 64 6.62 0.15 -5.28
N ARG A 65 5.89 0.93 -6.09
CA ARG A 65 5.78 2.39 -5.90
C ARG A 65 5.12 2.73 -4.57
N MET A 66 4.02 2.07 -4.22
CA MET A 66 3.28 2.34 -2.99
C MET A 66 4.18 2.12 -1.77
N HIS A 67 4.93 1.02 -1.73
CA HIS A 67 5.88 0.73 -0.64
C HIS A 67 6.94 1.81 -0.50
N GLN A 68 7.62 2.15 -1.61
CA GLN A 68 8.70 3.14 -1.62
C GLN A 68 8.21 4.52 -1.19
N THR A 69 7.08 4.97 -1.72
CA THR A 69 6.48 6.26 -1.38
C THR A 69 6.04 6.29 0.08
N PHE A 70 5.41 5.22 0.57
CA PHE A 70 4.93 5.16 1.94
C PHE A 70 6.08 5.19 2.95
N GLU A 71 7.11 4.37 2.77
CA GLU A 71 8.28 4.35 3.68
C GLU A 71 9.07 5.67 3.66
N SER A 72 9.11 6.36 2.52
CA SER A 72 9.70 7.71 2.43
C SER A 72 8.90 8.74 3.25
N ARG A 73 7.56 8.68 3.18
CA ARG A 73 6.66 9.64 3.84
C ARG A 73 6.43 9.35 5.32
N TYR A 74 6.46 8.07 5.69
CA TYR A 74 6.20 7.53 7.03
C TYR A 74 7.30 6.55 7.39
N PRO A 75 8.52 7.03 7.67
CA PRO A 75 9.62 6.14 8.03
C PRO A 75 9.23 5.34 9.27
N ALA A 76 9.40 4.03 9.21
CA ALA A 76 9.33 3.20 10.40
C ALA A 76 10.30 3.82 11.42
N ARG A 77 9.76 4.32 12.55
CA ARG A 77 10.60 4.91 13.60
C ARG A 77 11.70 3.90 13.92
N ARG A 78 12.96 4.24 13.58
CA ARG A 78 14.07 3.61 14.27
C ARG A 78 13.84 3.91 15.76
N PRO A 79 13.93 2.93 16.67
CA PRO A 79 13.95 3.25 18.08
C PRO A 79 15.05 4.30 18.27
N ALA A 80 14.71 5.43 18.88
CA ALA A 80 15.65 6.46 19.24
C ALA A 80 16.52 5.97 20.41
N ASN A 81 17.28 4.89 20.20
CA ASN A 81 18.29 4.42 21.15
C ASN A 81 19.66 4.90 20.69
N GLY A 82 19.88 6.19 20.89
CA GLY A 82 21.20 6.75 21.14
C GLY A 82 21.17 7.37 22.53
N PHE A 83 20.85 6.57 23.55
CA PHE A 83 20.99 7.00 24.94
C PHE A 83 22.47 7.32 25.15
N VAL A 84 22.74 8.60 25.43
CA VAL A 84 24.06 9.13 25.76
C VAL A 84 24.54 8.42 27.03
N ILE A 85 25.63 7.65 26.95
CA ILE A 85 26.47 7.41 28.11
C ILE A 85 27.68 8.33 27.97
N ARG A 86 27.64 9.45 28.69
CA ARG A 86 28.85 10.18 29.06
C ARG A 86 29.49 9.39 30.19
N THR A 87 30.68 8.84 29.95
CA THR A 87 31.66 8.54 30.99
C THR A 87 32.76 9.58 30.91
#